data_AF-A0A526XN20-F1
#
_entry.id   AF-A0A526XN20-F1
#
_cell.length_a   1.000
_cell.length_b   1.000
_cell.length_c   1.000
_cell.angle_alpha   90.00
_cell.angle_beta   90.00
_cell.angle_gamma   90.00
#
_symmetry.space_group_name_H-M   'P 1'
#
loop_
_entity.id
_entity.type
_entity.pdbx_description
1 polymer ?
#
loop_
_entity_poly.entity_id
_entity_poly.type
_entity_poly.pdbx_seq_one_letter_code
_entity_poly.pdbx_strand_id
1 'polypeptide(L)' 'SYDRQHSTIYLRILDACADNASVEEMAELILGIDPVLEPVRTRKAIRSHIDRANWMMTTVLAG' A
#
# COMPACT_ATOMS: atom_id res chain seq x y z
N SER A 1 -15.06 2.86 10.55
CA SER A 1 -14.59 3.71 9.45
C SER A 1 -13.83 2.84 8.46
N TYR A 2 -13.83 3.23 7.19
CA TYR A 2 -13.12 2.56 6.10
C TYR A 2 -11.66 2.21 6.47
N ASP A 3 -10.97 3.10 7.20
CA ASP A 3 -9.55 2.93 7.56
C ASP A 3 -9.25 1.75 8.51
N ARG A 4 -10.16 1.37 9.43
CA ARG A 4 -9.91 0.22 10.34
C ARG A 4 -10.02 -1.12 9.62
N GLN A 5 -10.95 -1.24 8.67
CA GLN A 5 -11.12 -2.48 7.88
C GLN A 5 -9.96 -2.70 6.90
N HIS A 6 -9.27 -1.63 6.47
CA HIS A 6 -8.11 -1.73 5.57
C HIS A 6 -6.77 -1.79 6.31
N SER A 7 -6.77 -1.85 7.65
CA SER A 7 -5.54 -1.88 8.47
C SER A 7 -4.57 -2.97 8.03
N THR A 8 -5.06 -4.15 7.66
CA THR A 8 -4.23 -5.25 7.16
C THR A 8 -3.54 -4.93 5.84
N ILE A 9 -4.21 -4.25 4.90
CA ILE A 9 -3.61 -3.88 3.61
C ILE A 9 -2.49 -2.85 3.83
N TYR A 10 -2.72 -1.87 4.69
CA TYR A 10 -1.69 -0.86 4.97
C TYR A 10 -0.46 -1.44 5.68
N LEU A 11 -0.66 -2.36 6.63
CA LEU A 11 0.45 -3.09 7.26
C LEU A 11 1.25 -3.91 6.24
N ARG A 12 0.57 -4.64 5.33
CA ARG A 12 1.24 -5.41 4.28
C ARG A 12 2.02 -4.52 3.31
N ILE A 13 1.54 -3.31 3.01
CA ILE A 13 2.25 -2.34 2.18
C ILE A 13 3.51 -1.83 2.88
N LEU A 14 3.45 -1.53 4.18
CA LEU A 14 4.61 -1.09 4.96
C LEU A 14 5.66 -2.19 5.07
N ASP A 15 5.24 -3.43 5.31
CA ASP A 15 6.09 -4.62 5.36
C ASP A 15 6.81 -4.84 4.02
N ALA A 16 6.07 -4.83 2.91
CA ALA A 16 6.63 -4.95 1.57
C ALA A 16 7.60 -3.81 1.22
N CYS A 17 7.32 -2.58 1.67
CA CYS A 17 8.25 -1.45 1.52
C CYS A 17 9.54 -1.66 2.32
N ALA A 18 9.46 -2.21 3.54
CA ALA A 18 10.65 -2.54 4.35
C ALA A 18 11.52 -3.62 3.68
N ASP A 19 10.88 -4.55 2.97
CA ASP A 19 11.54 -5.59 2.18
C ASP A 19 12.01 -5.11 0.79
N ASN A 20 11.86 -3.82 0.47
CA ASN A 20 12.18 -3.23 -0.83
C ASN A 20 11.45 -3.89 -2.01
N ALA A 21 10.24 -4.40 -1.79
CA ALA A 21 9.39 -4.92 -2.86
C ALA A 21 9.12 -3.85 -3.92
N SER A 22 9.03 -4.26 -5.17
CA SER A 22 8.70 -3.37 -6.28
C SER A 22 7.23 -2.93 -6.23
N VAL A 23 6.92 -1.84 -6.95
CA VAL A 23 5.53 -1.36 -7.12
C VAL A 23 4.67 -2.43 -7.78
N GLU A 24 5.27 -3.17 -8.71
CA GLU A 24 4.65 -4.24 -9.45
C GLU A 24 4.32 -5.44 -8.54
N GLU A 25 5.28 -5.90 -7.74
CA GLU A 25 5.06 -7.00 -6.77
C GLU A 25 4.01 -6.64 -5.72
N MET A 26 4.05 -5.41 -5.19
CA MET A 26 3.04 -4.95 -4.24
C MET A 26 1.65 -4.90 -4.88
N ALA A 27 1.55 -4.44 -6.13
CA ALA A 27 0.26 -4.35 -6.82
C ALA A 27 -0.36 -5.72 -7.06
N GLU A 28 0.44 -6.69 -7.51
CA GLU A 28 -0.02 -8.05 -7.78
C GLU A 28 -0.36 -8.79 -6.48
N LEU A 29 0.58 -8.83 -5.52
CA LEU A 29 0.46 -9.67 -4.32
C LEU A 29 -0.46 -9.10 -3.24
N ILE A 30 -0.61 -7.77 -3.17
CA ILE A 30 -1.37 -7.11 -2.10
C ILE A 30 -2.70 -6.57 -2.60
N LEU A 31 -2.72 -5.96 -3.80
CA LEU A 31 -3.93 -5.33 -4.35
C LEU A 31 -4.64 -6.16 -5.42
N GLY A 32 -4.02 -7.24 -5.92
CA GLY A 32 -4.57 -8.04 -7.02
C GLY A 32 -4.69 -7.27 -8.33
N ILE A 33 -3.85 -6.25 -8.55
CA ILE A 33 -3.83 -5.46 -9.78
C ILE A 33 -2.67 -5.95 -10.64
N ASP A 34 -2.97 -6.33 -11.88
CA ASP A 34 -1.96 -6.72 -12.86
C ASP A 34 -1.13 -5.51 -13.33
N PRO A 35 0.18 -5.46 -13.04
CA PRO A 35 1.03 -4.33 -13.41
C PRO A 35 1.32 -4.23 -14.91
N VAL A 36 1.21 -5.33 -15.66
CA VAL A 36 1.44 -5.38 -17.10
C VAL A 36 0.22 -4.88 -17.86
N LEU A 37 -0.97 -5.33 -17.44
CA LEU A 37 -2.24 -4.95 -18.07
C LEU A 37 -2.71 -3.55 -17.65
N GLU A 38 -2.44 -3.14 -16.40
CA GLU A 38 -2.93 -1.88 -15.85
C GLU A 38 -1.84 -0.96 -15.22
N PRO A 39 -0.73 -0.66 -15.93
CA PRO A 39 0.46 -0.02 -15.34
C PRO A 39 0.20 1.36 -14.71
N VAL A 40 -0.73 2.14 -15.28
CA VAL A 40 -1.10 3.45 -14.73
C VAL A 40 -1.91 3.31 -13.45
N ARG A 41 -2.82 2.33 -13.38
CA ARG A 41 -3.63 2.06 -12.19
C ARG A 41 -2.74 1.52 -11.07
N THR A 42 -1.83 0.59 -11.37
CA THR A 42 -0.84 0.05 -10.44
C THR A 42 -0.07 1.16 -9.72
N ARG A 43 0.56 2.07 -10.47
CA ARG A 43 1.34 3.16 -9.87
C ARG A 43 0.48 4.09 -9.00
N LYS A 44 -0.73 4.44 -9.46
CA LYS A 44 -1.64 5.31 -8.70
C LYS A 44 -2.13 4.64 -7.41
N ALA A 45 -2.53 3.37 -7.51
CA ALA A 45 -3.07 2.61 -6.39
C ALA A 45 -2.00 2.42 -5.31
N ILE A 46 -0.79 1.96 -5.66
CA ILE A 46 0.29 1.74 -4.70
C ILE A 46 0.70 3.04 -4.02
N ARG A 47 0.90 4.12 -4.77
CA ARG A 47 1.22 5.42 -4.18
C ARG A 47 0.18 5.86 -3.16
N SER A 48 -1.11 5.78 -3.50
CA SER A 48 -2.19 6.15 -2.59
C SER A 48 -2.23 5.30 -1.32
N HIS A 49 -1.89 4.01 -1.41
CA HIS A 49 -1.84 3.12 -0.24
C HIS A 49 -0.63 3.41 0.64
N ILE A 50 0.54 3.67 0.06
CA ILE A 50 1.74 4.09 0.81
C ILE A 50 1.48 5.41 1.54
N ASP A 51 0.92 6.42 0.85
CA ASP A 51 0.60 7.71 1.45
C ASP A 51 -0.34 7.55 2.65
N ARG A 52 -1.36 6.69 2.53
CA ARG A 52 -2.31 6.42 3.61
C ARG A 52 -1.69 5.62 4.75
N ALA A 53 -0.88 4.62 4.45
CA ALA A 53 -0.19 3.81 5.45
C ALA A 53 0.79 4.65 6.28
N ASN A 54 1.55 5.53 5.63
CA ASN A 54 2.44 6.49 6.29
C ASN A 54 1.66 7.48 7.16
N TRP A 55 0.54 8.01 6.68
CA TRP A 55 -0.30 8.90 7.49
C TRP A 55 -0.81 8.22 8.77
N MET A 56 -1.20 6.95 8.68
CA MET A 56 -1.60 6.18 9.87
C MET A 56 -0.45 5.98 10.86
N MET A 57 0.76 5.66 10.37
CA MET A 57 1.95 5.52 11.23
C MET A 57 2.30 6.83 11.95
N THR A 58 2.34 7.94 11.22
CA THR A 58 2.69 9.25 11.80
C THR A 58 1.64 9.73 12.80
N THR A 59 0.36 9.43 12.56
CA THR A 59 -0.72 9.80 13.51
C THR A 59 -0.68 8.94 14.78
N VAL A 60 -0.28 7.68 14.68
CA VAL A 60 -0.16 6.76 15.83
C VAL A 60 1.10 7.01 16.66
N LEU A 61 2.19 7.50 16.05
CA LEU A 61 3.43 7.84 16.75
C LEU A 61 3.46 9.26 17.34
N ALA A 62 2.54 10.14 16.92
CA ALA A 62 2.44 11.52 17.38
C ALA A 62 1.41 11.74 18.51
N GLY A 63 0.79 10.67 19.03
CA GLY A 63 -0.15 10.69 20.14
C GLY A 63 0.27 9.74 21.25
#